data_AF-A0A815XXI0-F1
#
_entry.id   AF-A0A815XXI0-F1
#
_cell.length_a   1.000
_cell.length_b   1.000
_cell.length_c   1.000
_cell.angle_alpha   90.00
_cell.angle_beta   90.00
_cell.angle_gamma   90.00
#
_symmetry.space_group_name_H-M   'P 1'
#
loop_
_entity.id
_entity.type
_entity.pdbx_description
1 polymer ?
#
loop_
_entity_poly.entity_id
_entity_poly.type
_entity_poly.pdbx_seq_one_letter_code
_entity_poly.pdbx_strand_id
1 'polypeptide(L)'
;VSSESCRFIVGAVLGKNQESADEDLMKRMIAEEYKTFQLPKSVQSVYTAFPCESVFSIYIAIHRVYRHLSSFIQTKKLQAYPFVEYYEPTLIHFYAPLSNHDAYNVPDLKLVEQTNKTD
;
A
#
# COMPACT_ATOMS: atom_id res chain seq x y z
N VAL A 1 -1.70 16.77 -9.54
CA VAL A 1 -0.34 16.38 -9.13
C VAL A 1 0.34 15.83 -10.37
N SER A 2 1.52 16.33 -10.78
CA SER A 2 2.22 15.74 -11.92
C SER A 2 2.61 14.30 -11.59
N SER A 3 2.52 13.39 -12.57
CA SER A 3 2.81 11.96 -12.39
C SER A 3 4.17 11.69 -11.72
N GLU A 4 5.13 12.58 -11.96
CA GLU A 4 6.51 12.52 -11.46
C GLU A 4 6.66 12.75 -9.94
N SER A 5 5.60 13.19 -9.26
CA SER A 5 5.59 13.48 -7.82
C SER A 5 4.57 12.64 -7.04
N CYS A 6 3.98 11.62 -7.67
CA CYS A 6 3.01 10.74 -7.03
C CYS A 6 3.69 9.93 -5.91
N ARG A 7 3.24 10.06 -4.66
CA ARG A 7 3.83 9.36 -3.49
C ARG A 7 2.98 8.21 -2.96
N PHE A 8 1.74 8.10 -3.43
CA PHE A 8 0.78 7.10 -3.00
C PHE A 8 -0.29 6.90 -4.07
N ILE A 9 -0.91 5.72 -4.09
CA ILE A 9 -2.08 5.42 -4.89
C ILE A 9 -3.22 5.00 -3.97
N VAL A 10 -4.44 5.28 -4.41
CA VAL A 10 -5.66 4.85 -3.73
C VAL A 10 -6.52 4.16 -4.77
N GLY A 11 -7.15 3.06 -4.37
CA GLY A 11 -8.04 2.30 -5.22
C GLY A 11 -9.02 1.49 -4.40
N ALA A 12 -9.98 0.88 -5.09
CA ALA A 12 -10.91 -0.07 -4.50
C ALA A 12 -10.43 -1.50 -4.75
N VAL A 13 -10.67 -2.38 -3.79
CA VAL A 13 -10.42 -3.81 -3.98
C VAL A 13 -11.60 -4.40 -4.75
N LEU A 14 -11.33 -4.85 -5.97
CA LEU A 14 -12.36 -5.40 -6.86
C LEU A 14 -12.65 -6.89 -6.60
N GLY A 15 -11.70 -7.63 -6.03
CA GLY A 15 -11.86 -9.04 -5.68
C GLY A 15 -10.69 -9.57 -4.85
N LYS A 16 -10.92 -10.61 -4.05
CA LYS A 16 -9.92 -11.24 -3.18
C LYS A 16 -9.61 -12.65 -3.67
N ASN A 17 -8.35 -12.91 -4.02
CA ASN A 17 -7.87 -14.24 -4.46
C ASN A 17 -8.61 -14.82 -5.69
N GLN A 18 -9.49 -15.80 -5.46
CA GLN A 18 -10.25 -16.52 -6.50
C GLN A 18 -11.70 -16.03 -6.61
N GLU A 19 -12.11 -15.05 -5.81
CA GLU A 19 -13.41 -14.42 -5.99
C GLU A 19 -13.42 -13.62 -7.29
N SER A 20 -14.52 -13.76 -8.04
CA SER A 20 -14.78 -12.97 -9.23
C SER A 20 -14.83 -11.51 -8.87
N ALA A 21 -14.11 -10.67 -9.63
CA ALA A 21 -14.16 -9.24 -9.46
C ALA A 21 -15.58 -8.70 -9.68
N ASP A 22 -15.97 -7.65 -8.95
CA ASP A 22 -17.20 -6.92 -9.24
C ASP A 22 -17.08 -6.23 -10.60
N GLU A 23 -17.65 -6.86 -11.64
CA GLU A 23 -17.55 -6.39 -13.02
C GLU A 23 -18.20 -5.01 -13.22
N ASP A 24 -19.28 -4.70 -12.50
CA ASP A 24 -19.99 -3.44 -12.64
C ASP A 24 -19.19 -2.29 -12.01
N LEU A 25 -18.59 -2.53 -10.84
CA LEU A 25 -17.66 -1.59 -10.22
C LEU A 25 -16.42 -1.39 -11.09
N MET A 26 -15.85 -2.47 -11.63
CA MET A 26 -14.69 -2.42 -12.51
C MET A 26 -14.97 -1.58 -13.76
N LYS A 27 -16.11 -1.79 -14.44
CA LYS A 27 -16.51 -1.01 -15.62
C LYS A 27 -16.66 0.48 -15.29
N ARG A 28 -17.25 0.82 -14.14
CA ARG A 28 -17.39 2.21 -13.68
C ARG A 28 -16.03 2.85 -13.41
N MET A 29 -15.13 2.15 -12.71
CA MET A 29 -13.80 2.67 -12.43
C MET A 29 -12.98 2.89 -13.72
N ILE A 30 -13.05 1.98 -14.68
CA ILE A 30 -12.36 2.14 -15.96
C ILE A 30 -12.94 3.31 -16.77
N ALA A 31 -14.26 3.54 -16.72
CA ALA A 31 -14.89 4.68 -17.38
C ALA A 31 -14.41 6.03 -16.79
N GLU A 32 -14.04 6.04 -15.51
CA GLU A 32 -13.43 7.18 -14.80
C GLU A 32 -11.90 7.17 -14.89
N GLU A 33 -11.32 6.49 -15.88
CA GLU A 33 -9.88 6.45 -16.19
C GLU A 33 -8.99 5.80 -15.11
N TYR A 34 -9.55 5.01 -14.18
CA TYR A 34 -8.75 4.24 -13.23
C TYR A 34 -8.01 3.09 -13.92
N LYS A 35 -6.80 2.80 -13.42
CA LYS A 35 -5.97 1.67 -13.88
C LYS A 35 -6.19 0.45 -12.99
N THR A 36 -6.19 -0.73 -13.59
CA THR A 36 -6.23 -2.00 -12.86
C THR A 36 -4.84 -2.41 -12.41
N PHE A 37 -4.72 -2.91 -11.18
CA PHE A 37 -3.47 -3.39 -10.62
C PHE A 37 -3.70 -4.68 -9.82
N GLN A 38 -2.79 -5.63 -9.93
CA GLN A 38 -2.88 -6.91 -9.23
C GLN A 38 -1.70 -7.06 -8.27
N LEU A 39 -2.01 -7.20 -6.98
CA LEU A 39 -1.01 -7.43 -5.95
C LEU A 39 -0.52 -8.89 -6.00
N PRO A 40 0.78 -9.14 -5.79
CA PRO A 40 1.32 -10.50 -5.80
C PRO A 40 0.85 -11.29 -4.56
N LYS A 41 0.62 -12.60 -4.76
CA LYS A 41 -0.11 -13.48 -3.84
C LYS A 41 0.66 -13.88 -2.57
N SER A 42 1.98 -13.82 -2.58
CA SER A 42 2.80 -14.37 -1.49
C SER A 42 4.11 -13.61 -1.33
N VAL A 43 4.12 -12.64 -0.42
CA VAL A 43 5.33 -11.89 -0.07
C VAL A 43 5.45 -11.83 1.45
N GLN A 44 6.62 -12.22 1.94
CA GLN A 44 6.96 -12.08 3.35
C GLN A 44 6.90 -10.59 3.67
N SER A 45 6.05 -10.20 4.62
CA SER A 45 5.79 -8.80 4.92
C SER A 45 5.82 -8.56 6.42
N VAL A 46 6.18 -7.34 6.79
CA VAL A 46 5.84 -6.83 8.12
C VAL A 46 4.36 -6.50 8.08
N TYR A 47 3.58 -7.05 9.01
CA TYR A 47 2.13 -6.93 9.03
C TYR A 47 1.65 -6.54 10.42
N THR A 48 0.63 -5.69 10.47
CA THR A 48 -0.13 -5.39 11.68
C THR A 48 -1.55 -4.96 11.30
N ALA A 49 -2.46 -4.98 12.27
CA ALA A 49 -3.83 -4.54 12.08
C ALA A 49 -4.29 -3.65 13.24
N PHE A 50 -5.19 -2.72 12.96
CA PHE A 50 -5.72 -1.78 13.92
C PHE A 50 -7.25 -1.71 13.83
N PRO A 51 -8.00 -1.84 14.94
CA PRO A 51 -9.46 -1.74 14.93
C PRO A 51 -9.97 -0.40 14.39
N CYS A 52 -10.96 -0.44 13.51
CA CYS A 52 -11.60 0.73 12.92
C CYS A 52 -13.07 0.79 13.35
N GLU A 53 -13.35 1.53 14.42
CA GLU A 53 -14.73 1.68 14.90
C GLU A 53 -15.34 3.03 14.49
N SER A 54 -14.50 4.01 14.17
CA SER A 54 -14.94 5.33 13.73
C SER A 54 -13.89 5.98 12.83
N VAL A 55 -14.25 7.10 12.19
CA VAL A 55 -13.29 7.91 11.41
C VAL A 55 -12.11 8.38 12.27
N PHE A 56 -12.31 8.60 13.58
CA PHE A 56 -11.22 8.94 14.50
C PHE A 56 -10.21 7.81 14.66
N SER A 57 -10.64 6.55 14.52
CA SER A 57 -9.75 5.38 14.54
C SER A 57 -8.68 5.46 13.45
N ILE A 58 -9.00 6.03 12.27
CA ILE A 58 -8.05 6.18 11.16
C ILE A 58 -6.91 7.13 11.57
N TYR A 59 -7.24 8.29 12.14
CA TYR A 59 -6.22 9.24 12.59
C TYR A 59 -5.32 8.66 13.68
N ILE A 60 -5.92 7.93 14.64
CA ILE A 60 -5.17 7.25 15.69
C ILE A 60 -4.27 6.17 15.09
N ALA A 61 -4.79 5.38 14.14
CA ALA A 61 -4.06 4.32 13.47
C ALA A 61 -2.83 4.89 12.73
N ILE A 62 -3.00 5.91 11.90
CA ILE A 62 -1.90 6.55 11.17
C ILE A 62 -0.82 7.02 12.15
N HIS A 63 -1.20 7.72 13.21
CA HIS A 63 -0.20 8.26 14.13
C HIS A 63 0.50 7.17 14.95
N ARG A 64 -0.22 6.12 15.38
CA ARG A 64 0.32 5.09 16.27
C ARG A 64 1.02 3.98 15.49
N VAL A 65 0.36 3.43 14.49
CA VAL A 65 0.83 2.26 13.73
C VAL A 65 2.09 2.60 12.95
N TYR A 66 2.13 3.71 12.20
CA TYR A 66 3.33 4.06 11.43
C TYR A 66 4.55 4.30 12.32
N ARG A 67 4.39 4.91 13.49
CA ARG A 67 5.50 5.08 14.44
C ARG A 67 6.05 3.74 14.92
N HIS A 68 5.18 2.84 15.35
CA HIS A 68 5.60 1.51 15.81
C HIS A 68 6.18 0.66 14.68
N LEU A 69 5.57 0.71 13.50
CA LEU A 69 6.02 -0.02 12.32
C LEU A 69 7.40 0.46 11.86
N SER A 70 7.59 1.77 11.78
CA SER A 70 8.88 2.38 11.42
C SER A 70 9.97 2.03 12.44
N SER A 71 9.67 2.15 13.74
CA SER A 71 10.60 1.75 14.81
C SER A 71 10.97 0.27 14.72
N PHE A 72 10.00 -0.62 14.49
CA PHE A 72 10.25 -2.05 14.35
C PHE A 72 11.16 -2.36 13.15
N ILE A 73 10.88 -1.78 11.99
CA ILE A 73 11.67 -1.94 10.77
C ILE A 73 13.11 -1.48 10.99
N GLN A 74 13.30 -0.31 11.62
CA GLN A 74 14.62 0.23 11.93
C GLN A 74 15.39 -0.65 12.92
N THR A 75 14.78 -1.06 14.04
CA THR A 75 15.43 -1.89 15.06
C THR A 75 15.84 -3.26 14.50
N LYS A 76 15.03 -3.83 13.63
CA LYS A 76 15.30 -5.13 12.99
C LYS A 76 16.16 -5.03 11.72
N LYS A 77 16.53 -3.81 11.30
CA LYS A 77 17.27 -3.52 10.06
C LYS A 77 16.64 -4.16 8.83
N LEU A 78 15.30 -4.12 8.76
CA LEU A 78 14.53 -4.69 7.66
C LEU A 78 14.44 -3.69 6.50
N GLN A 79 14.41 -4.19 5.28
CA GLN A 79 14.04 -3.42 4.11
C GLN A 79 12.57 -3.72 3.78
N ALA A 80 11.66 -2.96 4.38
CA ALA A 80 10.22 -3.17 4.22
C ALA A 80 9.57 -1.94 3.58
N TYR A 81 9.17 -2.05 2.32
CA TYR A 81 8.53 -0.99 1.53
C TYR A 81 7.90 -1.57 0.26
N PRO A 82 6.92 -0.89 -0.38
CA PRO A 82 6.18 0.27 0.10
C PRO A 82 5.19 -0.10 1.21
N PHE A 83 4.71 0.89 1.97
CA PHE A 83 3.63 0.67 2.93
C PHE A 83 2.30 0.58 2.19
N VAL A 84 1.50 -0.43 2.54
CA VAL A 84 0.17 -0.64 2.01
C VAL A 84 -0.84 -0.70 3.14
N GLU A 85 -1.93 0.04 2.96
CA GLU A 85 -3.08 0.05 3.85
C GLU A 85 -4.26 -0.58 3.13
N TYR A 86 -4.96 -1.48 3.82
CA TYR A 86 -6.19 -2.07 3.32
C TYR A 86 -7.28 -1.93 4.40
N TYR A 87 -8.40 -1.36 3.99
CA TYR A 87 -9.49 -0.97 4.90
C TYR A 87 -10.65 -1.95 4.75
N GLU A 88 -10.93 -2.67 5.84
CA GLU A 88 -12.18 -3.41 6.03
C GLU A 88 -13.11 -2.60 6.95
N PRO A 89 -14.43 -2.92 6.99
CA PRO A 89 -15.39 -2.14 7.77
C PRO A 89 -15.02 -1.93 9.25
N THR A 90 -14.33 -2.89 9.86
CA THR A 90 -13.98 -2.87 11.29
C THR A 90 -12.48 -2.93 11.55
N LEU A 91 -11.65 -3.00 10.50
CA LEU A 91 -10.22 -3.30 10.65
C LEU A 91 -9.39 -2.63 9.56
N ILE A 92 -8.30 -1.99 9.96
CA ILE A 92 -7.30 -1.44 9.04
C ILE A 92 -6.09 -2.38 9.07
N HIS A 93 -5.75 -2.94 7.94
CA HIS A 93 -4.56 -3.75 7.75
C HIS A 93 -3.41 -2.88 7.24
N PHE A 94 -2.26 -3.01 7.88
CA PHE A 94 -1.02 -2.34 7.47
C PHE A 94 0.01 -3.41 7.14
N TYR A 95 0.60 -3.35 5.95
CA TYR A 95 1.71 -4.22 5.62
C TYR A 95 2.78 -3.55 4.78
N ALA A 96 4.00 -4.07 4.88
CA ALA A 96 5.14 -3.67 4.08
C ALA A 96 5.87 -4.93 3.61
N PRO A 97 5.98 -5.18 2.30
CA PRO A 97 6.68 -6.34 1.78
C PRO A 97 8.18 -6.23 2.06
N LEU A 98 8.80 -7.34 2.45
CA LEU A 98 10.24 -7.48 2.72
C LEU A 98 11.04 -7.89 1.47
N SER A 99 10.35 -8.24 0.39
CA SER A 99 10.95 -8.64 -0.87
C SER A 99 10.02 -8.29 -2.03
N ASN A 100 10.53 -8.36 -3.26
CA ASN A 100 9.76 -8.11 -4.48
C ASN A 100 9.09 -6.71 -4.50
N HIS A 101 9.80 -5.69 -4.05
CA HIS A 101 9.30 -4.32 -3.90
C HIS A 101 8.78 -3.75 -5.23
N ASP A 102 9.42 -4.10 -6.35
CA ASP A 102 9.05 -3.62 -7.68
C ASP A 102 7.63 -4.03 -8.09
N ALA A 103 7.18 -5.22 -7.65
CA ALA A 103 5.83 -5.69 -7.91
C ALA A 103 4.74 -4.92 -7.13
N TYR A 104 5.13 -4.05 -6.20
CA TYR A 104 4.22 -3.17 -5.46
C TYR A 104 4.39 -1.69 -5.82
N ASN A 105 5.35 -1.36 -6.70
CA ASN A 105 5.56 0.01 -7.12
C ASN A 105 4.43 0.46 -8.04
N VAL A 106 4.07 1.73 -7.91
CA VAL A 106 3.12 2.36 -8.82
C VAL A 106 3.74 2.34 -10.21
N PRO A 107 3.03 1.89 -11.26
CA PRO A 107 3.58 1.80 -12.61
C PRO A 107 4.18 3.11 -13.14
N ASP A 108 3.67 4.25 -12.64
CA ASP A 108 4.11 5.59 -13.02
C ASP A 108 5.17 6.19 -12.06
N LEU A 109 5.62 5.44 -11.04
CA LEU A 109 6.67 5.87 -10.12
C LEU A 109 8.03 5.71 -10.79
N LYS A 110 8.59 6.81 -11.31
CA LYS A 110 10.02 6.86 -11.59
C LYS A 110 10.74 6.95 -10.25
N LEU A 111 11.25 5.83 -9.75
CA LEU A 111 12.20 5.85 -8.63
C LEU A 111 13.36 6.74 -9.06
N VAL A 112 13.50 7.91 -8.44
CA VAL A 112 14.68 8.74 -8.61
C VAL A 112 15.81 7.96 -7.94
N GLU A 113 16.61 7.27 -8.75
CA GLU A 113 17.88 6.71 -8.29
C GLU A 113 18.68 7.86 -7.70
N GLN A 114 18.87 7.84 -6.37
CA GLN A 114 19.85 8.69 -5.74
C GLN A 114 21.21 8.19 -6.20
N THR A 115 21.71 8.75 -7.30
CA THR A 115 23.10 8.64 -7.71
C THR A 115 23.93 9.36 -6.64
N ASN A 116 24.30 8.63 -5.59
CA ASN A 116 25.44 8.98 -4.77
C ASN A 116 26.68 8.90 -5.67
N LYS A 117 27.07 10.02 -6.25
CA LYS A 117 28.47 10.27 -6.62
C LYS A 117 29.03 11.29 -5.65
N THR A 118 29.67 10.70 -4.64
CA THR A 118 30.93 11.07 -3.99
C THR A 118 31.70 12.22 -4.66
N ASP A 119 32.20 13.10 -3.80
CA ASP A 119 33.23 14.13 -3.97
C ASP A 119 34.19 14.00 -5.18
#